data_AF-X1CA97-F1
#
_entry.id   AF-X1CA97-F1
#
_cell.length_a   1.000
_cell.length_b   1.000
_cell.length_c   1.000
_cell.angle_alpha   90.00
_cell.angle_beta   90.00
_cell.angle_gamma   90.00
#
_symmetry.space_group_name_H-M   'P 1'
#
loop_
_entity.id
_entity.type
_entity.pdbx_description
1 polymer ?
#
loop_
_entity_poly.entity_id
_entity_poly.type
_entity_poly.pdbx_seq_one_letter_code
_entity_poly.pdbx_strand_id
1 'polypeptide(L)'
;MFMLPLSMRSFLRRFKPVKEGAKYALMTTYMDPRVKALEFMEKLLQSKGMIKITDGFKVKVMDMKGPLEEGYRERLEKFTAELIKS
;
A
#
# COMPACT_ATOMS: atom_id res chain seq x y z
N MET A 1 -2.68 -14.40 11.70
CA MET A 1 -1.98 -14.06 10.45
C MET A 1 -2.86 -13.08 9.68
N PHE A 2 -2.66 -11.77 9.84
CA PHE A 2 -3.44 -10.75 9.13
C PHE A 2 -2.92 -10.62 7.69
N MET A 3 -3.46 -11.44 6.80
CA MET A 3 -3.16 -11.45 5.36
C MET A 3 -4.13 -10.51 4.62
N LEU A 4 -3.76 -10.13 3.39
CA LEU A 4 -4.65 -9.42 2.47
C LEU A 4 -6.02 -10.14 2.33
N PRO A 5 -7.13 -9.38 2.22
CA PRO A 5 -8.43 -9.95 1.89
C PRO A 5 -8.37 -10.82 0.62
N LEU A 6 -9.15 -11.90 0.58
CA LEU A 6 -9.17 -12.83 -0.55
C LEU A 6 -9.49 -12.14 -1.88
N SER A 7 -10.37 -11.14 -1.85
CA SER A 7 -10.71 -10.31 -3.01
C SER A 7 -9.48 -9.57 -3.56
N MET A 8 -8.74 -8.88 -2.68
CA MET A 8 -7.53 -8.15 -3.05
C MET A 8 -6.43 -9.09 -3.54
N ARG A 9 -6.21 -10.21 -2.85
CA ARG A 9 -5.24 -11.23 -3.29
C ARG A 9 -5.58 -11.78 -4.67
N SER A 10 -6.85 -12.07 -4.92
CA SER A 10 -7.32 -12.59 -6.22
C SER A 10 -7.17 -11.55 -7.33
N PHE A 11 -7.51 -10.30 -7.04
CA PHE A 11 -7.31 -9.18 -7.96
C PHE A 11 -5.85 -9.03 -8.35
N LEU A 12 -4.95 -8.91 -7.38
CA LEU A 12 -3.51 -8.73 -7.61
C LEU A 12 -2.92 -9.91 -8.39
N ARG A 13 -3.35 -11.15 -8.11
CA ARG A 13 -2.86 -12.32 -8.89
C ARG A 13 -3.24 -12.22 -10.36
N ARG A 14 -4.47 -11.80 -10.68
CA ARG A 14 -5.00 -11.68 -12.04
C ARG A 14 -4.56 -10.41 -12.75
N PHE A 15 -4.19 -9.37 -12.01
CA PHE A 15 -3.72 -8.10 -12.55
C PHE A 15 -2.51 -8.31 -13.45
N LYS A 16 -2.53 -7.67 -14.62
CA LYS A 16 -1.41 -7.60 -15.56
C LYS A 16 -1.08 -6.13 -15.79
N PRO A 17 0.17 -5.70 -15.60
CA PRO A 17 0.54 -4.32 -15.87
C PRO A 17 0.35 -3.99 -17.35
N VAL A 18 -0.09 -2.76 -17.63
CA VAL A 18 -0.38 -2.29 -19.00
C VAL A 18 0.89 -2.17 -19.83
N LYS A 19 2.01 -1.88 -19.17
CA LYS A 19 3.35 -1.80 -19.78
C LYS A 19 4.38 -2.36 -18.81
N GLU A 20 5.50 -2.81 -19.37
CA GLU A 20 6.68 -3.14 -18.58
C GLU A 20 7.16 -1.91 -17.80
N GLY A 21 7.63 -2.12 -16.56
CA GLY A 21 8.04 -1.02 -15.68
C GLY A 21 6.88 -0.13 -15.22
N ALA A 22 5.63 -0.61 -15.27
CA ALA A 22 4.51 0.11 -14.66
C ALA A 22 4.82 0.43 -13.19
N LYS A 23 4.63 1.69 -12.80
CA LYS A 23 4.91 2.19 -11.47
C LYS A 23 3.75 1.92 -10.51
N TYR A 24 4.04 1.75 -9.24
CA TYR A 24 3.02 1.65 -8.19
C TYR A 24 3.49 2.23 -6.86
N ALA A 25 2.53 2.65 -6.07
CA ALA A 25 2.69 2.99 -4.66
C ALA A 25 1.68 2.20 -3.83
N LEU A 26 2.01 1.98 -2.57
CA LEU A 26 1.20 1.18 -1.65
C LEU A 26 0.78 2.00 -0.46
N MET A 27 -0.46 1.80 -0.01
CA MET A 27 -0.96 2.38 1.23
C MET A 27 -1.85 1.37 1.97
N THR A 28 -1.89 1.45 3.30
CA THR A 28 -2.79 0.66 4.13
C THR A 28 -3.14 1.41 5.41
N THR A 29 -4.37 1.22 5.88
CA THR A 29 -4.72 1.47 7.26
C THR A 29 -4.38 0.23 8.10
N TYR A 30 -4.10 0.41 9.39
CA TYR A 30 -3.86 -0.69 10.32
C TYR A 30 -4.32 -0.36 11.73
N MET A 31 -4.83 -1.35 12.45
CA MET A 31 -5.01 -1.28 13.91
C MET A 31 -3.81 -1.89 14.63
N ASP A 32 -3.33 -3.02 14.11
CA ASP A 32 -2.16 -3.74 14.62
C ASP A 32 -0.93 -3.49 13.72
N PRO A 33 0.18 -2.95 14.26
CA PRO A 33 1.39 -2.66 13.48
C PRO A 33 2.05 -3.92 12.89
N ARG A 34 1.69 -5.12 13.37
CA ARG A 34 2.20 -6.40 12.85
C ARG A 34 1.59 -6.79 11.50
N VAL A 35 0.70 -5.98 10.93
CA VAL A 35 0.12 -6.24 9.60
C VAL A 35 1.23 -6.26 8.54
N LYS A 36 1.23 -7.32 7.73
CA LYS A 36 2.20 -7.53 6.64
C LYS A 36 1.62 -7.29 5.24
N ALA A 37 0.52 -6.52 5.16
CA ALA A 37 -0.26 -6.36 3.94
C ALA A 37 0.58 -5.73 2.81
N LEU A 38 1.36 -4.69 3.10
CA LEU A 38 2.18 -4.02 2.09
C LEU A 38 3.26 -4.95 1.55
N GLU A 39 3.91 -5.71 2.42
CA GLU A 39 4.97 -6.67 2.10
C GLU A 39 4.43 -7.79 1.19
N PHE A 40 3.19 -8.24 1.40
CA PHE A 40 2.54 -9.19 0.49
C PHE A 40 2.17 -8.57 -0.86
N MET A 41 1.65 -7.33 -0.89
CA MET A 41 1.32 -6.65 -2.14
C MET A 41 2.57 -6.36 -2.97
N GLU A 42 3.64 -5.90 -2.32
CA GLU A 42 4.93 -5.59 -2.93
C GLU A 42 5.50 -6.82 -3.64
N LYS A 43 5.55 -7.99 -2.98
CA LYS A 43 6.00 -9.23 -3.61
C LYS A 43 5.19 -9.61 -4.84
N LEU A 44 3.86 -9.41 -4.81
CA LEU A 44 2.98 -9.73 -5.93
C LEU A 44 3.16 -8.76 -7.11
N LEU A 45 3.42 -7.48 -6.85
CA LEU A 45 3.59 -6.47 -7.89
C LEU A 45 5.01 -6.49 -8.48
N GLN A 46 6.05 -6.66 -7.65
CA GLN A 46 7.43 -6.81 -8.12
C GLN A 46 7.62 -8.06 -8.99
N SER A 47 6.98 -9.18 -8.62
CA SER A 47 7.02 -10.40 -9.47
C SER A 47 6.36 -10.22 -10.85
N LYS A 48 5.69 -9.09 -11.09
CA LYS A 48 5.12 -8.70 -12.38
C LYS A 48 5.94 -7.64 -13.12
N GLY A 49 7.18 -7.37 -12.68
CA GLY A 49 8.05 -6.37 -13.30
C GLY A 49 7.62 -4.92 -13.06
N MET A 50 6.80 -4.69 -12.04
CA MET A 50 6.37 -3.34 -11.67
C MET A 50 7.39 -2.67 -10.73
N ILE A 51 7.50 -1.34 -10.81
CA ILE A 51 8.48 -0.55 -10.07
C ILE A 51 7.79 0.16 -8.90
N LYS A 52 8.27 -0.08 -7.69
CA LYS A 52 7.83 0.64 -6.48
C LYS A 52 8.47 2.03 -6.50
N ILE A 53 7.67 3.07 -6.28
CA ILE A 53 8.14 4.47 -6.35
C ILE A 53 8.15 5.22 -5.01
N THR A 54 7.62 4.60 -3.95
CA THR A 54 7.55 5.20 -2.60
C THR A 54 7.73 4.09 -1.57
N ASP A 55 8.25 4.38 -0.38
CA ASP A 55 8.43 3.38 0.69
C ASP A 55 7.10 2.75 1.17
N GLY A 56 5.98 3.41 0.91
CA GLY A 56 4.63 2.95 1.21
C GLY A 56 4.06 3.64 2.44
N PHE A 57 2.75 3.88 2.43
CA PHE A 57 2.08 4.67 3.45
C PHE A 57 1.27 3.79 4.41
N LYS A 58 1.58 3.83 5.70
CA LYS A 58 0.81 3.12 6.74
C LYS A 58 0.15 4.15 7.66
N VAL A 59 -1.17 4.05 7.85
CA VAL A 59 -1.91 4.90 8.80
C VAL A 59 -2.53 4.07 9.89
N LYS A 60 -2.24 4.43 11.14
CA LYS A 60 -2.87 3.81 12.30
C LYS A 60 -4.31 4.33 12.42
N VAL A 61 -5.26 3.41 12.46
CA VAL A 61 -6.67 3.70 12.80
C VAL A 61 -6.91 3.26 14.24
N MET A 62 -7.55 4.13 15.03
CA MET A 62 -7.82 3.83 16.45
C MET A 62 -9.00 2.88 16.63
N ASP A 63 -9.86 2.79 15.63
CA ASP A 63 -11.02 1.89 15.63
C ASP A 63 -11.39 1.51 14.19
N MET A 64 -12.34 0.58 14.00
CA MET A 64 -12.72 0.06 12.66
C MET A 64 -13.15 1.15 11.65
N LYS A 65 -13.61 2.30 12.16
CA LYS A 65 -13.81 3.57 11.45
C LYS A 65 -13.31 4.78 12.28
N GLY A 66 -12.46 4.50 13.27
CA GLY A 66 -12.06 5.46 14.29
C GLY A 66 -11.15 6.55 13.74
N PRO A 67 -10.86 7.59 14.55
CA PRO A 67 -10.02 8.69 14.11
C PRO A 67 -8.67 8.15 13.66
N LEU A 68 -8.16 8.73 12.57
CA LEU A 68 -6.80 8.52 12.12
C LEU A 68 -5.85 9.14 13.15
N GLU A 69 -4.68 8.55 13.31
CA GLU A 69 -3.62 9.11 14.16
C GLU A 69 -3.37 10.59 13.85
N GLU A 70 -3.12 11.38 14.89
CA GLU A 70 -2.76 12.79 14.74
C GLU A 70 -1.51 12.92 13.84
N GLY A 71 -1.45 13.98 13.02
CA GLY A 71 -0.35 14.17 12.08
C GLY A 71 -0.39 13.25 10.84
N TYR A 72 -1.46 12.48 10.60
CA TYR A 72 -1.55 11.65 9.40
C TYR A 72 -1.62 12.48 8.10
N ARG A 73 -2.21 13.70 8.15
CA ARG A 73 -2.43 14.54 6.96
C ARG A 73 -1.11 15.03 6.39
N GLU A 74 -0.23 15.55 7.24
CA GLU A 74 1.09 16.04 6.86
C GLU A 74 1.96 14.90 6.31
N ARG A 75 1.86 13.68 6.88
CA ARG A 75 2.54 12.50 6.34
C ARG A 75 1.96 12.08 4.98
N LEU A 76 0.63 12.16 4.81
CA LEU A 76 -0.03 11.86 3.53
C LEU A 76 0.35 12.86 2.45
N GLU A 77 0.45 14.15 2.79
CA GLU A 77 0.91 15.20 1.88
C GLU A 77 2.33 14.94 1.41
N LYS A 78 3.25 14.61 2.32
CA LYS A 78 4.64 14.23 1.98
C LYS A 78 4.68 13.00 1.05
N PHE A 79 3.93 11.95 1.40
CA PHE A 79 3.81 10.75 0.56
C PHE A 79 3.28 11.08 -0.84
N THR A 80 2.28 11.96 -0.93
CA THR A 80 1.70 12.38 -2.22
C THR A 80 2.70 13.22 -3.03
N ALA A 81 3.47 14.08 -2.36
CA ALA A 81 4.52 14.86 -3.00
C ALA A 81 5.64 13.96 -3.57
N GLU A 82 6.00 12.87 -2.89
CA GLU A 82 6.93 11.85 -3.41
C GLU A 82 6.34 11.11 -4.62
N LEU A 83 5.07 10.71 -4.53
CA LEU A 83 4.36 10.02 -5.61
C LEU A 83 4.35 10.83 -6.92
N ILE A 84 4.10 12.13 -6.83
CA ILE A 84 4.02 13.03 -8.00
C ILE A 84 5.40 13.24 -8.66
N LYS A 85 6.48 13.21 -7.88
CA LYS A 85 7.85 13.39 -8.39
C LYS A 85 8.41 12.17 -9.12
N SER A 86 7.76 11.02 -9.01
CA SER A 86 8.35 9.72 -9.28
C SER A 86 8.20 9.17 -10.69
#